data_AF-A0A953G2D5-F1
#
_entry.id   AF-A0A953G2D5-F1
#
_cell.length_a   1.000
_cell.length_b   1.000
_cell.length_c   1.000
_cell.angle_alpha   90.00
_cell.angle_beta   90.00
_cell.angle_gamma   90.00
#
_symmetry.space_group_name_H-M   'P 1'
#
loop_
_entity.id
_entity.type
_entity.pdbx_description
1 polymer ?
#
loop_
_entity_poly.entity_id
_entity_poly.type
_entity_poly.pdbx_seq_one_letter_code
_entity_poly.pdbx_strand_id
1 'polypeptide(L)'
;MAKRVRIVAASLKIVLISALFGIAACQEATKDFDTDRQLKNLQAEIDALLKSAGKTVEGITPDTTDLQRSTSEEINKIFVIEYKVVELSASASANEIEKVLNELGSQRWECFDTATTDTGIRLMLKRPAKTPLRYIPRLF
;
A
#
# COMPACT_ATOMS: atom_id res chain seq x y z
N MET A 1 -9.22 94.13 -21.97
CA MET A 1 -9.85 93.23 -20.98
C MET A 1 -9.88 91.73 -21.37
N ALA A 2 -9.11 91.25 -22.36
CA ALA A 2 -9.21 89.85 -22.84
C ALA A 2 -8.15 88.87 -22.27
N LYS A 3 -7.17 89.34 -21.47
CA LYS A 3 -6.04 88.50 -21.00
C LYS A 3 -6.29 87.75 -19.67
N ARG A 4 -7.28 88.15 -18.86
CA ARG A 4 -7.53 87.53 -17.54
C ARG A 4 -8.41 86.27 -17.58
N VAL A 5 -9.21 86.09 -18.64
CA VAL A 5 -10.12 84.93 -18.77
C VAL A 5 -9.40 83.65 -19.19
N ARG A 6 -8.27 83.74 -19.92
CA ARG A 6 -7.53 82.57 -20.40
C ARG A 6 -6.72 81.84 -19.31
N ILE A 7 -6.36 82.52 -18.22
CA ILE A 7 -5.53 81.95 -17.13
C ILE A 7 -6.39 81.10 -16.17
N VAL A 8 -7.67 81.46 -15.98
CA VAL A 8 -8.59 80.72 -15.11
C VAL A 8 -9.05 79.40 -15.77
N ALA A 9 -9.19 79.37 -17.10
CA ALA A 9 -9.57 78.15 -17.82
C ALA A 9 -8.45 77.09 -17.87
N ALA A 10 -7.18 77.49 -17.79
CA ALA A 10 -6.04 76.57 -17.81
C ALA A 10 -5.80 75.90 -16.43
N SER A 11 -6.03 76.64 -15.34
CA SER A 11 -5.88 76.14 -13.97
C SER A 11 -6.99 75.17 -13.57
N LEU A 12 -8.23 75.37 -14.05
CA LEU A 12 -9.34 74.45 -13.80
C LEU A 12 -9.13 73.07 -14.46
N LYS A 13 -8.49 73.02 -15.63
CA LYS A 13 -8.18 71.76 -16.33
C LYS A 13 -7.09 70.95 -15.62
N ILE A 14 -6.09 71.60 -15.03
CA ILE A 14 -5.00 70.92 -14.31
C ILE A 14 -5.51 70.29 -13.01
N VAL A 15 -6.40 70.98 -12.29
CA VAL A 15 -7.02 70.44 -11.06
C VAL A 15 -7.90 69.22 -11.36
N LEU A 16 -8.69 69.24 -12.44
CA LEU A 16 -9.55 68.13 -12.83
C LEU A 16 -8.77 66.87 -13.26
N ILE A 17 -7.61 67.03 -13.92
CA ILE A 17 -6.75 65.91 -14.32
C ILE A 17 -6.06 65.29 -13.10
N SER A 18 -5.66 66.09 -12.10
CA SER A 18 -5.08 65.56 -10.86
C SER A 18 -6.09 64.81 -9.97
N ALA A 19 -7.36 65.21 -9.99
CA ALA A 19 -8.42 64.50 -9.27
C ALA A 19 -8.76 63.14 -9.91
N LEU A 20 -8.67 63.02 -11.23
CA LEU A 20 -8.90 61.76 -11.94
C LEU A 20 -7.77 60.74 -11.73
N PHE A 21 -6.52 61.18 -11.58
CA PHE A 21 -5.39 60.30 -11.26
C PHE A 21 -5.40 59.80 -9.80
N GLY A 22 -5.92 60.59 -8.85
CA GLY A 22 -6.01 60.18 -7.44
C GLY A 22 -7.04 59.07 -7.17
N ILE A 23 -8.12 59.00 -7.95
CA ILE A 23 -9.19 58.01 -7.74
C ILE A 23 -8.82 56.64 -8.35
N ALA A 24 -8.07 56.61 -9.45
CA ALA A 24 -7.62 55.35 -10.06
C ALA A 24 -6.60 54.60 -9.18
N ALA A 25 -5.70 55.31 -8.49
CA ALA A 25 -4.69 54.70 -7.62
C ALA A 25 -5.25 54.07 -6.33
N CYS A 26 -6.47 54.43 -5.91
CA CYS A 26 -7.10 53.84 -4.72
C CYS A 26 -7.93 52.58 -5.01
N GLN A 27 -8.21 52.23 -6.27
CA GLN A 27 -9.01 51.04 -6.61
C GLN A 27 -8.20 49.77 -6.88
N GLU A 28 -6.91 49.88 -7.18
CA GLU A 28 -6.05 48.71 -7.42
C GLU A 28 -5.52 48.09 -6.11
N ALA A 29 -5.28 48.90 -5.07
CA ALA A 29 -4.74 48.41 -3.79
C ALA A 29 -5.73 47.55 -2.97
N THR A 30 -7.04 47.58 -3.28
CA THR A 30 -8.06 46.83 -2.52
C THR A 30 -8.40 45.46 -3.09
N LYS A 31 -8.02 45.14 -4.33
CA LYS A 31 -8.31 43.82 -4.94
C LYS A 31 -7.27 42.75 -4.57
N ASP A 32 -6.01 43.14 -4.37
CA ASP A 32 -4.97 42.19 -3.97
C ASP A 32 -5.12 41.69 -2.53
N PHE A 33 -5.59 42.55 -1.61
CA PHE A 33 -5.70 42.19 -0.19
C PHE A 33 -6.79 41.15 0.10
N ASP A 34 -7.90 41.17 -0.65
CA ASP A 34 -8.99 40.20 -0.49
C ASP A 34 -8.60 38.84 -1.10
N THR A 35 -7.88 38.86 -2.22
CA THR A 35 -7.41 37.64 -2.90
C THR A 35 -6.37 36.89 -2.05
N ASP A 36 -5.42 37.59 -1.43
CA ASP A 36 -4.44 36.99 -0.53
C ASP A 36 -5.07 36.38 0.73
N ARG A 37 -6.14 37.01 1.25
CA ARG A 37 -6.89 36.49 2.39
C ARG A 37 -7.70 35.24 2.01
N GLN A 38 -8.32 35.25 0.84
CA GLN A 38 -9.05 34.10 0.30
C GLN A 38 -8.11 32.91 0.04
N LEU A 39 -6.92 33.17 -0.52
CA LEU A 39 -5.90 32.14 -0.73
C LEU A 39 -5.42 31.52 0.59
N LYS A 40 -5.18 32.33 1.63
CA LYS A 40 -4.79 31.82 2.96
C LYS A 40 -5.89 30.99 3.61
N ASN A 41 -7.15 31.40 3.48
CA ASN A 41 -8.27 30.64 4.02
C ASN A 41 -8.45 29.30 3.28
N LEU A 42 -8.33 29.32 1.95
CA LEU A 42 -8.42 28.11 1.13
C LEU A 42 -7.27 27.14 1.43
N GLN A 43 -6.05 27.65 1.61
CA GLN A 43 -4.90 26.85 2.03
C GLN A 43 -5.17 26.16 3.38
N ALA A 44 -5.70 26.91 4.35
CA ALA A 44 -6.04 26.37 5.67
C ALA A 44 -7.15 25.31 5.62
N GLU A 45 -8.15 25.48 4.74
CA GLU A 45 -9.20 24.49 4.51
C GLU A 45 -8.66 23.21 3.85
N ILE A 46 -7.77 23.34 2.86
CA ILE A 46 -7.10 22.21 2.22
C ILE A 46 -6.25 21.45 3.24
N ASP A 47 -5.47 22.16 4.06
CA ASP A 47 -4.64 21.53 5.10
C ASP A 47 -5.50 20.84 6.17
N ALA A 48 -6.65 21.43 6.55
CA ALA A 48 -7.58 20.83 7.48
C ALA A 48 -8.23 19.56 6.91
N LEU A 49 -8.59 19.56 5.62
CA LEU A 49 -9.14 18.41 4.91
C LEU A 49 -8.10 17.30 4.74
N LEU A 50 -6.86 17.63 4.37
CA LEU A 50 -5.77 16.65 4.27
C LEU A 50 -5.47 16.01 5.63
N LYS A 51 -5.50 16.80 6.71
CA LYS A 51 -5.27 16.31 8.06
C LYS A 51 -6.41 15.43 8.57
N SER A 52 -7.66 15.74 8.24
CA SER A 52 -8.81 14.90 8.61
C SER A 52 -8.87 13.62 7.79
N ALA A 53 -8.56 13.69 6.49
CA ALA A 53 -8.41 12.53 5.62
C ALA A 53 -7.26 11.63 6.10
N GLY A 54 -6.10 12.19 6.43
CA GLY A 54 -4.95 11.45 6.97
C GLY A 54 -5.28 10.68 8.24
N LYS A 55 -5.96 11.31 9.21
CA LYS A 55 -6.41 10.63 10.44
C LYS A 55 -7.43 9.52 10.19
N THR A 56 -8.29 9.71 9.19
CA THR A 56 -9.29 8.70 8.82
C THR A 56 -8.63 7.51 8.14
N VAL A 57 -7.63 7.75 7.30
CA VAL A 57 -6.82 6.69 6.68
C VAL A 57 -6.03 5.94 7.75
N GLU A 58 -5.33 6.63 8.64
CA GLU A 58 -4.57 6.03 9.75
C GLU A 58 -5.45 5.19 10.68
N GLY A 59 -6.70 5.59 10.91
CA GLY A 59 -7.66 4.83 11.72
C GLY A 59 -8.29 3.62 11.01
N ILE A 60 -8.24 3.56 9.68
CA ILE A 60 -8.84 2.49 8.87
C ILE A 60 -7.79 1.48 8.41
N THR A 61 -6.53 1.88 8.17
CA THR A 61 -5.46 0.93 7.88
C THR A 61 -5.09 0.16 9.15
N PRO A 62 -5.41 -1.14 9.25
CA PRO A 62 -4.81 -1.97 10.31
C PRO A 62 -3.29 -1.87 10.18
N ASP A 63 -2.60 -1.87 11.32
CA ASP A 63 -1.14 -1.78 11.37
C ASP A 63 -0.55 -2.80 10.39
N THR A 64 0.08 -2.30 9.33
CA THR A 64 0.39 -3.11 8.13
C THR A 64 1.36 -4.24 8.47
N THR A 65 2.13 -4.07 9.55
CA THR A 65 3.01 -5.04 10.20
C THR A 65 2.24 -6.23 10.78
N ASP A 66 1.11 -6.02 11.44
CA ASP A 66 0.29 -7.08 12.02
C ASP A 66 -0.40 -7.91 10.94
N LEU A 67 -0.92 -7.25 9.90
CA LEU A 67 -1.53 -7.92 8.76
C LEU A 67 -0.51 -8.72 7.96
N GLN A 68 0.69 -8.18 7.73
CA GLN A 68 1.79 -8.91 7.10
C GLN A 68 2.22 -10.12 7.93
N ARG A 69 2.42 -9.95 9.24
CA ARG A 69 2.80 -11.04 10.14
C ARG A 69 1.76 -12.17 10.14
N SER A 70 0.48 -11.84 10.31
CA SER A 70 -0.62 -12.81 10.27
C SER A 70 -0.69 -13.53 8.92
N THR A 71 -0.54 -12.78 7.82
CA THR A 71 -0.55 -13.36 6.47
C THR A 71 0.62 -14.32 6.28
N SER A 72 1.83 -13.97 6.72
CA SER A 72 3.00 -14.85 6.65
C SER A 72 2.81 -16.12 7.49
N GLU A 73 2.24 -16.02 8.68
CA GLU A 73 1.93 -17.17 9.54
C GLU A 73 0.91 -18.10 8.89
N GLU A 74 -0.16 -17.57 8.30
CA GLU A 74 -1.16 -18.37 7.59
C GLU A 74 -0.59 -19.01 6.31
N ILE A 75 0.24 -18.29 5.56
CA ILE A 75 0.94 -18.84 4.38
C ILE A 75 1.84 -20.01 4.79
N ASN A 76 2.57 -19.89 5.90
CA ASN A 76 3.44 -20.96 6.40
C ASN A 76 2.65 -22.22 6.78
N LYS A 77 1.39 -22.09 7.23
CA LYS A 77 0.49 -23.23 7.49
C LYS A 77 0.03 -23.94 6.21
N ILE A 78 -0.02 -23.24 5.08
CA ILE A 78 -0.40 -23.83 3.77
C ILE A 78 0.74 -24.69 3.21
N PHE A 79 1.99 -24.35 3.49
CA PHE A 79 3.18 -25.05 2.99
C PHE A 79 3.72 -26.12 3.93
N VAL A 80 2.87 -26.72 4.77
CA VAL A 80 3.28 -27.81 5.67
C VAL A 80 3.70 -29.03 4.84
N ILE A 81 4.93 -29.47 5.06
CA ILE A 81 5.50 -30.70 4.50
C ILE A 81 5.31 -31.83 5.50
N GLU A 82 4.68 -32.92 5.06
CA GLU A 82 4.57 -34.17 5.79
C GLU A 82 5.78 -35.05 5.47
N TYR A 83 6.28 -35.76 6.47
CA TYR A 83 7.38 -36.70 6.34
C TYR A 83 6.91 -38.12 6.67
N LYS A 84 7.46 -39.11 5.98
CA LYS A 84 7.20 -40.53 6.23
C LYS A 84 8.49 -41.31 6.01
N VAL A 85 8.72 -42.31 6.87
CA VAL A 85 9.82 -43.26 6.72
C VAL A 85 9.23 -44.62 6.41
N VAL A 86 9.78 -45.31 5.40
CA VAL A 86 9.39 -46.67 5.03
C VAL A 86 10.64 -47.53 5.04
N GLU A 87 10.58 -48.67 5.71
CA GLU A 87 11.67 -49.64 5.75
C GLU A 87 11.30 -50.85 4.90
N LEU A 88 12.21 -51.22 4.01
CA LEU A 88 12.12 -52.40 3.16
C LEU A 88 13.16 -53.42 3.63
N SER A 89 12.81 -54.70 3.61
CA SER A 89 13.73 -55.78 3.95
C SER A 89 15.00 -55.72 3.10
N ALA A 90 16.15 -56.09 3.68
CA ALA A 90 17.40 -56.27 2.94
C ALA A 90 17.27 -57.29 1.79
N SER A 91 16.31 -58.22 1.89
CA SER A 91 16.02 -59.23 0.88
C SER A 91 14.96 -58.79 -0.15
N ALA A 92 14.48 -57.54 -0.10
CA ALA A 92 13.46 -57.07 -1.02
C ALA A 92 14.00 -57.09 -2.47
N SER A 93 13.24 -57.70 -3.36
CA SER A 93 13.55 -57.72 -4.79
C SER A 93 13.34 -56.33 -5.42
N ALA A 94 14.02 -56.07 -6.54
CA ALA A 94 13.86 -54.81 -7.27
C ALA A 94 12.40 -54.51 -7.63
N ASN A 95 11.62 -55.54 -8.03
CA ASN A 95 10.20 -55.40 -8.33
C ASN A 95 9.36 -55.01 -7.11
N GLU A 96 9.68 -55.51 -5.92
CA GLU A 96 8.98 -55.14 -4.68
C GLU A 96 9.29 -53.69 -4.31
N ILE A 97 10.55 -53.27 -4.43
CA ILE A 97 10.96 -51.88 -4.20
C ILE A 97 10.22 -50.96 -5.17
N GLU A 98 10.22 -51.28 -6.47
CA GLU A 98 9.53 -50.50 -7.49
C GLU A 98 8.01 -50.42 -7.22
N LYS A 99 7.38 -51.53 -6.85
CA LYS A 99 5.96 -51.56 -6.49
C LYS A 99 5.65 -50.62 -5.32
N VAL A 100 6.46 -50.65 -4.27
CA VAL A 100 6.27 -49.77 -3.10
C VAL A 100 6.48 -48.31 -3.48
N LEU A 101 7.51 -48.00 -4.27
CA LEU A 101 7.76 -46.64 -4.75
C LEU A 101 6.61 -46.12 -5.63
N ASN A 102 6.06 -46.95 -6.51
CA ASN A 102 4.91 -46.60 -7.35
C ASN A 102 3.65 -46.35 -6.50
N GLU A 103 3.39 -47.19 -5.49
CA GLU A 103 2.27 -46.99 -4.57
C GLU A 103 2.42 -45.68 -3.78
N LEU A 104 3.61 -45.40 -3.26
CA LEU A 104 3.90 -44.15 -2.54
C LEU A 104 3.80 -42.93 -3.46
N GLY A 105 4.31 -43.04 -4.69
CA GLY A 105 4.21 -42.00 -5.72
C GLY A 105 2.76 -41.68 -6.10
N SER A 106 1.88 -42.69 -6.17
CA SER A 106 0.44 -42.48 -6.40
C SER A 106 -0.23 -41.65 -5.30
N GLN A 107 0.32 -41.71 -4.08
CA GLN A 107 -0.10 -40.93 -2.92
C GLN A 107 0.64 -39.59 -2.78
N ARG A 108 1.38 -39.20 -3.84
CA ARG A 108 2.19 -37.98 -3.95
C ARG A 108 3.33 -37.90 -2.94
N TRP A 109 3.80 -39.04 -2.43
CA TRP A 109 5.03 -39.09 -1.66
C TRP A 109 6.23 -39.05 -2.59
N GLU A 110 7.17 -38.17 -2.28
CA GLU A 110 8.45 -38.03 -2.97
C GLU A 110 9.55 -38.60 -2.08
N CYS A 111 10.28 -39.60 -2.57
CA CYS A 111 11.47 -40.09 -1.87
C CYS A 111 12.61 -39.07 -2.07
N PHE A 112 13.12 -38.49 -0.99
CA PHE A 112 14.17 -37.46 -1.06
C PHE A 112 15.52 -37.95 -0.51
N ASP A 113 15.52 -39.04 0.25
CA ASP A 113 16.73 -39.65 0.78
C ASP A 113 16.54 -41.17 0.96
N THR A 114 17.64 -41.92 0.83
CA THR A 114 17.67 -43.36 1.03
C THR A 114 18.90 -43.75 1.84
N ALA A 115 18.70 -44.60 2.83
CA ALA A 115 19.76 -45.08 3.70
C ALA A 115 19.72 -46.61 3.78
N THR A 116 20.88 -47.25 3.66
CA THR A 116 21.02 -48.68 3.91
C THR A 116 21.29 -48.90 5.39
N THR A 117 20.61 -49.88 5.97
CA THR A 117 20.72 -50.31 7.36
C THR A 117 20.98 -51.82 7.41
N ASP A 118 21.39 -52.34 8.56
CA ASP A 118 21.63 -53.79 8.73
C ASP A 118 20.38 -54.64 8.46
N THR A 119 19.18 -54.05 8.66
CA THR A 119 17.89 -54.71 8.45
C THR A 119 17.31 -54.50 7.06
N GLY A 120 17.87 -53.60 6.26
CA GLY A 120 17.43 -53.32 4.88
C GLY A 120 17.52 -51.87 4.45
N ILE A 121 16.62 -51.44 3.56
CA ILE A 121 16.65 -50.11 2.95
C ILE A 121 15.61 -49.23 3.63
N ARG A 122 16.04 -48.09 4.16
CA ARG A 122 15.19 -47.05 4.72
C ARG A 122 14.99 -45.94 3.70
N LEU A 123 13.73 -45.73 3.30
CA LEU A 123 13.30 -44.67 2.41
C LEU A 123 12.75 -43.49 3.24
N MET A 124 13.27 -42.30 3.02
CA MET A 124 12.75 -41.07 3.61
C MET A 124 11.94 -40.32 2.56
N LEU A 125 10.66 -40.10 2.87
CA LEU A 125 9.69 -39.52 1.96
C LEU A 125 9.14 -38.21 2.52
N LYS A 126 8.84 -37.28 1.62
CA LYS A 126 8.17 -36.02 1.92
C LYS A 126 6.98 -35.81 0.98
N ARG A 127 5.98 -35.05 1.42
CA ARG A 127 4.93 -34.53 0.53
C ARG A 127 4.30 -33.25 1.08
N PRO A 128 3.70 -32.41 0.23
CA PRO A 128 2.78 -31.37 0.70
C PRO A 128 1.58 -31.99 1.42
N ALA A 129 1.10 -31.35 2.48
CA ALA A 129 -0.11 -31.78 3.15
C ALA A 129 -1.30 -31.87 2.17
N LYS A 130 -2.09 -32.95 2.26
CA LYS A 130 -3.20 -33.23 1.34
C LYS A 130 -4.29 -32.16 1.39
N THR A 131 -4.49 -31.56 2.56
CA THR A 131 -5.48 -30.51 2.80
C THR A 131 -4.85 -29.39 3.61
N PRO A 132 -4.34 -28.31 2.98
CA PRO A 132 -3.79 -27.17 3.72
C PRO A 132 -4.82 -26.54 4.65
N LEU A 133 -6.11 -26.67 4.31
CA LEU A 133 -7.26 -26.23 5.11
C LEU A 133 -7.39 -26.93 6.47
N ARG A 134 -6.71 -28.07 6.70
CA ARG A 134 -6.68 -28.70 8.03
C ARG A 134 -5.98 -27.83 9.07
N TYR A 135 -5.06 -26.97 8.62
CA TYR A 135 -4.24 -26.12 9.50
C TYR A 135 -4.79 -24.70 9.66
N ILE A 136 -5.86 -24.35 8.95
CA ILE A 136 -6.55 -23.07 9.14
C ILE A 136 -7.36 -23.14 10.45
N PRO A 137 -7.18 -22.19 11.39
CA PRO A 137 -8.01 -22.11 12.58
C PRO A 137 -9.49 -22.04 12.18
N ARG A 138 -10.33 -22.94 12.70
CA ARG A 138 -11.79 -22.83 12.50
C ARG A 138 -12.28 -21.61 13.26
N LEU A 139 -12.68 -20.57 12.53
CA LEU A 139 -13.29 -19.36 13.08
C LEU A 139 -14.77 -19.60 13.39
N PHE A 140 -15.14 -20.65 14.14
CA PHE A 140 -16.52 -20.90 14.58
C PHE A 140 -16.54 -21.68 15.90
#